data_AF-A0A952UFL3-F1
#
_entry.id   AF-A0A952UFL3-F1
#
_cell.length_a   1.000
_cell.length_b   1.000
_cell.length_c   1.000
_cell.angle_alpha   90.00
_cell.angle_beta   90.00
_cell.angle_gamma   90.00
#
_symmetry.space_group_name_H-M   'P 1'
#
loop_
_entity.id
_entity.type
_entity.pdbx_description
1 polymer ?
#
loop_
_entity_poly.entity_id
_entity_poly.type
_entity_poly.pdbx_seq_one_letter_code
_entity_poly.pdbx_strand_id
1 'polypeptide(L)'
;MTAKIDPKRYLEYGGVAPARSLDGAGTLAYLQAKGFGQNNLEHSRLALERRAGEEFVFDPVTLNYCDFCAKPLMGGEFDRLQDGRERCITCSRTAVTTHEGFLSLYQEVRRNLEIMFEIQFNVGITVRMDNAKTIARLTRERFEPTPGFDARVLGFASENAGGYDLRIENGSPKLPSIQTMAHELTHIWQYRNWDRQQIQAKYGAGTHFFVYEGMASWVMVQYLYCTNEGDFAAREAALTRARTDEYGVGFRLFEERYPLRIAGKELRDTPFKRAFPL
;
A
#
# COMPACT_ATOMS: atom_id res chain seq x y z
N MET A 1 -17.69 -21.83 9.65
CA MET A 1 -18.16 -22.36 8.35
C MET A 1 -16.95 -22.81 7.55
N THR A 2 -16.83 -24.08 7.20
CA THR A 2 -15.77 -24.61 6.33
C THR A 2 -16.01 -24.08 4.92
N ALA A 3 -15.06 -23.30 4.37
CA ALA A 3 -15.10 -22.87 2.98
C ALA A 3 -15.04 -24.13 2.11
N LYS A 4 -16.17 -24.53 1.53
CA LYS A 4 -16.21 -25.62 0.56
C LYS A 4 -15.53 -25.13 -0.71
N ILE A 5 -14.49 -25.82 -1.15
CA ILE A 5 -13.94 -25.67 -2.50
C ILE A 5 -15.09 -25.98 -3.46
N ASP A 6 -15.49 -25.02 -4.28
CA ASP A 6 -16.41 -25.24 -5.38
C ASP A 6 -15.60 -25.55 -6.65
N PRO A 7 -15.46 -26.83 -7.04
CA PRO A 7 -14.67 -27.20 -8.21
C PRO A 7 -15.21 -26.61 -9.53
N LYS A 8 -16.47 -26.14 -9.57
CA LYS A 8 -17.00 -25.45 -10.76
C LYS A 8 -16.33 -24.10 -10.97
N ARG A 9 -16.09 -23.33 -9.90
CA ARG A 9 -15.43 -22.01 -9.98
C ARG A 9 -13.98 -22.08 -10.45
N TYR A 10 -13.28 -23.19 -10.20
CA TYR A 10 -11.90 -23.38 -10.64
C TYR A 10 -11.79 -23.62 -12.16
N LEU A 11 -12.83 -24.21 -12.77
CA LEU A 11 -12.87 -24.53 -14.20
C LEU A 11 -13.51 -23.43 -15.06
N GLU A 12 -14.08 -22.40 -14.45
CA GLU A 12 -14.67 -21.24 -15.12
C GLU A 12 -13.64 -20.11 -15.40
N TYR A 13 -12.35 -20.45 -15.53
CA TYR A 13 -11.33 -19.45 -15.86
C TYR A 13 -11.63 -18.81 -17.22
N GLY A 14 -11.86 -17.49 -17.23
CA GLY A 14 -12.22 -16.73 -18.43
C GLY A 14 -13.71 -16.73 -18.79
N GLY A 15 -14.61 -17.20 -17.91
CA GLY A 15 -16.06 -17.14 -18.12
C GLY A 15 -16.60 -18.15 -19.14
N VAL A 16 -15.78 -19.11 -19.55
CA VAL A 16 -16.17 -20.20 -20.46
C VAL A 16 -16.68 -21.37 -19.62
N ALA A 17 -17.82 -21.94 -20.03
CA ALA A 17 -18.38 -23.11 -19.36
C ALA A 17 -17.36 -24.27 -19.37
N PRO A 18 -17.20 -25.02 -18.26
CA PRO A 18 -16.28 -26.15 -18.20
C PRO A 18 -16.55 -27.13 -19.35
N ALA A 19 -15.48 -27.65 -19.97
CA ALA A 19 -15.62 -28.68 -20.99
C ALA A 19 -16.43 -29.86 -20.42
N ARG A 20 -17.49 -30.28 -21.13
CA ARG A 20 -18.39 -31.37 -20.67
C ARG A 20 -17.68 -32.70 -20.39
N SER A 21 -16.46 -32.87 -20.88
CA SER A 21 -15.60 -34.03 -20.67
C SER A 21 -14.85 -34.04 -19.33
N LEU A 22 -14.88 -32.95 -18.56
CA LEU A 22 -14.18 -32.85 -17.28
C LEU A 22 -15.17 -33.02 -16.12
N ASP A 23 -15.06 -34.15 -15.40
CA ASP A 23 -15.76 -34.35 -14.13
C ASP A 23 -14.92 -33.77 -12.98
N GLY A 24 -15.10 -32.47 -12.72
CA GLY A 24 -14.41 -31.78 -11.63
C GLY A 24 -14.76 -32.32 -10.24
N ALA A 25 -15.99 -32.81 -10.05
CA ALA A 25 -16.44 -33.35 -8.77
C ALA A 25 -15.84 -34.74 -8.51
N GLY A 26 -15.88 -35.64 -9.50
CA GLY A 26 -15.24 -36.94 -9.42
C GLY A 26 -13.72 -36.86 -9.30
N THR A 27 -13.09 -35.90 -9.99
CA THR A 27 -11.65 -35.63 -9.87
C THR A 27 -11.29 -35.19 -8.45
N LEU A 28 -12.05 -34.24 -7.87
CA LEU A 28 -11.84 -33.81 -6.48
C LEU A 28 -12.02 -34.96 -5.49
N ALA A 29 -13.07 -35.77 -5.66
CA ALA A 29 -13.33 -36.93 -4.80
C ALA A 29 -12.20 -37.97 -4.89
N TYR A 30 -11.69 -38.24 -6.10
CA TYR A 30 -10.54 -39.13 -6.30
C TYR A 30 -9.29 -38.61 -5.60
N LEU A 31 -8.98 -37.32 -5.76
CA LEU A 31 -7.82 -36.69 -5.11
C LEU A 31 -7.94 -36.75 -3.57
N GLN A 32 -9.11 -36.43 -3.01
CA GLN A 32 -9.37 -36.54 -1.58
C GLN A 32 -9.23 -37.97 -1.07
N ALA A 33 -9.73 -38.96 -1.81
CA ALA A 33 -9.56 -40.37 -1.48
C ALA A 33 -8.08 -40.82 -1.53
N LYS A 34 -7.24 -40.13 -2.30
CA LYS A 34 -5.78 -40.32 -2.33
C LYS A 34 -5.02 -39.50 -1.28
N GLY A 35 -5.73 -38.81 -0.38
CA GLY A 35 -5.13 -38.01 0.70
C GLY A 35 -4.74 -36.59 0.29
N PHE A 36 -5.17 -36.12 -0.89
CA PHE A 36 -4.98 -34.72 -1.30
C PHE A 36 -6.12 -33.86 -0.75
N GLY A 37 -5.78 -32.96 0.16
CA GLY A 37 -6.70 -32.08 0.89
C GLY A 37 -6.41 -32.11 2.37
N GLN A 38 -6.90 -31.13 3.13
CA GLN A 38 -6.65 -30.94 4.57
C GLN A 38 -5.16 -30.95 4.94
N ASN A 39 -4.30 -30.57 4.00
CA ASN A 39 -2.86 -30.48 4.23
C ASN A 39 -2.48 -29.10 4.76
N ASN A 40 -1.22 -28.94 5.18
CA ASN A 40 -0.72 -27.69 5.75
C ASN A 40 -0.93 -26.48 4.83
N LEU A 41 -0.87 -26.65 3.51
CA LEU A 41 -1.10 -25.57 2.55
C LEU A 41 -2.57 -25.15 2.50
N GLU A 42 -3.50 -26.12 2.52
CA GLU A 42 -4.93 -25.83 2.59
C GLU A 42 -5.31 -25.17 3.91
N HIS A 43 -4.78 -25.68 5.03
CA HIS A 43 -4.96 -25.06 6.35
C HIS A 43 -4.38 -23.64 6.41
N SER A 44 -3.22 -23.41 5.79
CA SER A 44 -2.62 -22.08 5.68
C SER A 44 -3.50 -21.14 4.85
N ARG A 45 -4.00 -21.60 3.69
CA ARG A 45 -4.91 -20.81 2.85
C ARG A 45 -6.22 -20.47 3.57
N LEU A 46 -6.84 -21.44 4.25
CA LEU A 46 -8.04 -21.23 5.04
C LEU A 46 -7.79 -20.33 6.26
N ALA A 47 -6.60 -20.38 6.86
CA ALA A 47 -6.21 -19.46 7.93
C ALA A 47 -6.04 -18.03 7.41
N LEU A 48 -5.44 -17.85 6.23
CA LEU A 48 -5.35 -16.56 5.54
C LEU A 48 -6.74 -16.02 5.17
N GLU A 49 -7.62 -16.85 4.62
CA GLU A 49 -9.01 -16.45 4.31
C GLU A 49 -9.81 -16.05 5.55
N ARG A 50 -9.61 -16.76 6.68
CA ARG A 50 -10.24 -16.39 7.96
C ARG A 50 -9.69 -15.08 8.51
N ARG A 51 -8.38 -14.86 8.40
CA ARG A 51 -7.71 -13.61 8.79
C ARG A 51 -8.01 -12.44 7.86
N ALA A 52 -8.36 -12.69 6.60
CA ALA A 52 -8.64 -11.63 5.63
C ALA A 52 -9.85 -10.75 6.00
N GLY A 53 -10.66 -11.15 6.99
CA GLY A 53 -11.75 -10.35 7.56
C GLY A 53 -11.50 -9.85 8.99
N GLU A 54 -10.37 -10.17 9.61
CA GLU A 54 -9.99 -9.63 10.91
C GLU A 54 -9.35 -8.26 10.69
N GLU A 55 -9.96 -7.19 11.21
CA GLU A 55 -9.30 -5.88 11.23
C GLU A 55 -8.03 -5.99 12.07
N PHE A 56 -6.92 -5.47 11.54
CA PHE A 56 -5.67 -5.38 12.28
C PHE A 56 -5.86 -4.42 13.46
N VAL A 57 -5.85 -4.95 14.68
CA VAL A 57 -5.93 -4.17 15.91
C VAL A 57 -4.53 -4.06 16.53
N PHE A 58 -4.11 -2.83 16.80
CA PHE A 58 -2.88 -2.55 17.52
C PHE A 58 -3.07 -2.94 19.01
N ASP A 59 -2.15 -3.72 19.56
CA ASP A 59 -2.04 -3.97 21.00
C ASP A 59 -0.81 -3.21 21.54
N PRO A 60 -0.99 -1.93 21.91
CA PRO A 60 0.13 -1.10 22.38
C PRO A 60 0.62 -1.49 23.77
N VAL A 61 -0.07 -2.40 24.48
CA VAL A 61 0.22 -2.70 25.89
C VAL A 61 1.21 -3.85 26.03
N THR A 62 1.19 -4.82 25.11
CA THR A 62 1.93 -6.07 25.29
C THR A 62 3.05 -6.33 24.27
N LEU A 63 3.09 -5.59 23.16
CA LEU A 63 3.98 -5.89 22.03
C LEU A 63 4.76 -4.65 21.58
N ASN A 64 6.07 -4.84 21.32
CA ASN A 64 6.84 -3.90 20.50
C ASN A 64 6.51 -4.13 19.02
N TYR A 65 6.57 -3.09 18.20
CA TYR A 65 6.25 -3.15 16.77
C TYR A 65 7.41 -2.62 15.94
N CYS A 66 7.58 -3.17 14.74
CA CYS A 66 8.52 -2.65 13.76
C CYS A 66 8.08 -1.24 13.32
N ASP A 67 8.98 -0.27 13.43
CA ASP A 67 8.75 1.14 13.05
C ASP A 67 8.46 1.36 11.56
N PHE A 68 8.62 0.32 10.74
CA PHE A 68 8.47 0.41 9.28
C PHE A 68 7.28 -0.34 8.72
N CYS A 69 6.86 -1.45 9.36
CA CYS A 69 5.80 -2.30 8.81
C CYS A 69 4.70 -2.66 9.81
N ALA A 70 4.79 -2.08 11.02
CA ALA A 70 3.89 -2.31 12.15
C ALA A 70 3.68 -3.80 12.47
N LYS A 71 4.66 -4.66 12.15
CA LYS A 71 4.63 -6.08 12.54
C LYS A 71 5.11 -6.20 13.98
N PRO A 72 4.41 -6.98 14.85
CA PRO A 72 4.91 -7.28 16.18
C PRO A 72 6.32 -7.87 16.15
N LEU A 73 7.19 -7.37 17.02
CA LEU A 73 8.53 -7.88 17.24
C LEU A 73 8.45 -8.92 18.37
N MET A 74 8.62 -10.20 18.02
CA MET A 74 8.63 -11.29 19.00
C MET A 74 10.05 -11.82 19.18
N GLY A 75 10.54 -11.84 20.43
CA GLY A 75 11.69 -12.62 20.87
C GLY A 75 13.00 -12.42 20.07
N GLY A 76 13.77 -11.38 20.42
CA GLY A 76 15.23 -11.34 20.23
C GLY A 76 15.80 -11.08 18.82
N GLU A 77 15.00 -11.15 17.75
CA GLU A 77 15.52 -10.96 16.39
C GLU A 77 14.92 -9.74 15.69
N PHE A 78 15.43 -8.56 16.02
CA PHE A 78 15.19 -7.31 15.32
C PHE A 78 16.43 -6.42 15.40
N ASP A 79 16.60 -5.55 14.41
CA ASP A 79 17.71 -4.60 14.41
C ASP A 79 17.28 -3.30 15.08
N ARG A 80 18.16 -2.75 15.92
CA ARG A 80 18.01 -1.40 16.44
C ARG A 80 18.91 -0.43 15.68
N LEU A 81 18.31 0.57 15.05
CA LEU A 81 19.00 1.60 14.27
C LEU A 81 19.66 2.62 15.19
N GLN A 82 20.63 3.38 14.65
CA GLN A 82 21.37 4.41 15.40
C GLN A 82 20.47 5.53 15.93
N ASP A 83 19.31 5.74 15.32
CA ASP A 83 18.31 6.73 15.74
C ASP A 83 17.27 6.17 16.73
N GLY A 84 17.46 4.94 17.21
CA GLY A 84 16.64 4.31 18.24
C GLY A 84 15.54 3.39 17.73
N ARG A 85 15.21 3.47 16.42
CA ARG A 85 14.14 2.68 15.79
C ARG A 85 14.42 1.18 15.81
N GLU A 86 13.37 0.39 15.94
CA GLU A 86 13.35 -1.07 15.89
C GLU A 86 12.80 -1.56 14.54
N ARG A 87 13.57 -2.42 13.88
CA ARG A 87 13.27 -2.92 12.53
C ARG A 87 13.28 -4.44 12.52
N CYS A 88 12.19 -5.06 12.07
CA CYS A 88 12.14 -6.52 11.93
C CYS A 88 13.12 -7.03 10.87
N ILE A 89 13.55 -8.29 10.97
CA ILE A 89 14.50 -8.91 10.03
C ILE A 89 14.08 -8.76 8.56
N THR A 90 12.78 -8.89 8.27
CA THR A 90 12.27 -8.74 6.90
C THR A 90 12.50 -7.34 6.37
N CYS A 91 12.23 -6.31 7.18
CA CYS A 91 12.48 -4.92 6.85
C CYS A 91 13.98 -4.64 6.72
N SER A 92 14.81 -5.22 7.58
CA SER A 92 16.26 -5.10 7.49
C SER A 92 16.84 -5.69 6.21
N ARG A 93 16.40 -6.89 5.83
CA ARG A 93 16.86 -7.58 4.61
C ARG A 93 16.43 -6.85 3.34
N THR A 94 15.34 -6.10 3.39
CA THR A 94 14.78 -5.39 2.23
C THR A 94 15.07 -3.89 2.24
N ALA A 95 15.96 -3.43 3.12
CA ALA A 95 16.39 -2.04 3.18
C ALA A 95 17.03 -1.61 1.85
N VAL A 96 16.54 -0.51 1.29
CA VAL A 96 17.08 0.08 0.06
C VAL A 96 18.21 1.03 0.47
N THR A 97 19.45 0.62 0.23
CA THR A 97 20.66 1.35 0.68
C THR A 97 21.54 1.84 -0.46
N THR A 98 21.27 1.42 -1.70
CA THR A 98 22.06 1.80 -2.87
C THR A 98 21.26 2.72 -3.79
N HIS A 99 21.97 3.63 -4.46
CA HIS A 99 21.37 4.54 -5.44
C HIS A 99 20.69 3.79 -6.59
N GLU A 100 21.34 2.75 -7.13
CA GLU A 100 20.80 1.93 -8.20
C GLU A 100 19.54 1.18 -7.78
N GLY A 101 19.54 0.58 -6.58
CA GLY A 101 18.37 -0.13 -6.05
C GLY A 101 17.18 0.81 -5.86
N PHE A 102 17.43 2.03 -5.40
CA PHE A 102 16.41 3.06 -5.28
C PHE A 102 15.87 3.55 -6.62
N LEU A 103 16.74 3.80 -7.60
CA LEU A 103 16.33 4.23 -8.95
C LEU A 103 15.49 3.15 -9.64
N SER A 104 15.90 1.89 -9.53
CA SER A 104 15.14 0.74 -10.03
C SER A 104 13.76 0.67 -9.39
N LEU A 105 13.69 0.82 -8.06
CA LEU A 105 12.43 0.82 -7.32
C LEU A 105 11.50 1.97 -7.75
N TYR A 106 12.05 3.18 -7.89
CA TYR A 106 11.29 4.33 -8.38
C TYR A 106 10.71 4.09 -9.78
N GLN A 107 11.51 3.54 -10.70
CA GLN A 107 11.06 3.23 -12.06
C GLN A 107 9.98 2.14 -12.07
N GLU A 108 10.09 1.15 -11.18
CA GLU A 108 9.06 0.12 -10.96
C GLU A 108 7.75 0.77 -10.51
N VAL A 109 7.78 1.58 -9.44
CA VAL A 109 6.59 2.23 -8.88
C VAL A 109 5.92 3.15 -9.90
N ARG A 110 6.70 4.01 -10.56
CA ARG A 110 6.18 4.91 -11.59
C ARG A 110 5.45 4.15 -12.70
N ARG A 111 6.10 3.13 -13.26
CA ARG A 111 5.53 2.32 -14.35
C ARG A 111 4.26 1.61 -13.90
N ASN A 112 4.28 1.04 -12.70
CA ASN A 112 3.14 0.36 -12.13
C ASN A 112 1.97 1.31 -11.92
N LEU A 113 2.19 2.54 -11.43
CA LEU A 113 1.14 3.55 -11.33
C LEU A 113 0.54 3.90 -12.69
N GLU A 114 1.37 4.13 -13.71
CA GLU A 114 0.92 4.45 -15.07
C GLU A 114 0.03 3.34 -15.65
N ILE A 115 0.41 2.06 -15.44
CA ILE A 115 -0.34 0.90 -15.91
C ILE A 115 -1.63 0.68 -15.09
N MET A 116 -1.52 0.63 -13.75
CA MET A 116 -2.62 0.26 -12.86
C MET A 116 -3.75 1.28 -12.86
N PHE A 117 -3.41 2.56 -12.96
CA PHE A 117 -4.37 3.66 -12.88
C PHE A 117 -4.64 4.33 -14.23
N GLU A 118 -4.01 3.85 -15.30
CA GLU A 118 -4.16 4.38 -16.66
C GLU A 118 -3.80 5.87 -16.75
N ILE A 119 -2.68 6.25 -16.11
CA ILE A 119 -2.18 7.63 -16.05
C ILE A 119 -0.80 7.76 -16.72
N GLN A 120 -0.33 8.99 -16.88
CA GLN A 120 1.01 9.29 -17.42
C GLN A 120 1.69 10.40 -16.64
N PHE A 121 2.99 10.24 -16.38
CA PHE A 121 3.84 11.28 -15.80
C PHE A 121 4.63 12.01 -16.87
N ASN A 122 4.01 13.01 -17.50
CA ASN A 122 4.62 13.81 -18.58
C ASN A 122 5.38 15.04 -18.04
N VAL A 123 6.16 14.83 -16.97
CA VAL A 123 6.95 15.87 -16.29
C VAL A 123 8.33 15.35 -15.91
N GLY A 124 9.32 16.24 -15.83
CA GLY A 124 10.63 15.93 -15.28
C GLY A 124 10.53 15.72 -13.76
N ILE A 125 11.01 14.58 -13.26
CA ILE A 125 11.05 14.27 -11.83
C ILE A 125 12.48 13.94 -11.46
N THR A 126 13.09 14.77 -10.61
CA THR A 126 14.41 14.54 -10.03
C THR A 126 14.24 13.77 -8.73
N VAL A 127 14.83 12.58 -8.63
CA VAL A 127 14.67 11.72 -7.45
C VAL A 127 15.93 11.77 -6.59
N ARG A 128 15.77 11.93 -5.27
CA ARG A 128 16.87 12.03 -4.31
C ARG A 128 16.59 11.18 -3.07
N MET A 129 17.63 10.52 -2.58
CA MET A 129 17.61 9.88 -1.27
C MET A 129 18.23 10.83 -0.25
N ASP A 130 17.51 11.12 0.82
CA ASP A 130 17.97 11.98 1.91
C ASP A 130 17.91 11.20 3.23
N ASN A 131 18.67 11.62 4.24
CA ASN A 131 18.53 11.03 5.57
C ASN A 131 17.31 11.61 6.32
N ALA A 132 16.84 10.91 7.35
CA ALA A 132 15.69 11.31 8.17
C ALA A 132 15.77 12.76 8.67
N LYS A 133 16.96 13.21 9.11
CA LYS A 133 17.19 14.56 9.62
C LYS A 133 17.02 15.62 8.54
N THR A 134 17.49 15.32 7.32
CA THR A 134 17.32 16.21 6.16
C THR A 134 15.84 16.31 5.78
N ILE A 135 15.12 15.19 5.74
CA ILE A 135 13.67 15.18 5.47
C ILE A 135 12.93 16.03 6.51
N ALA A 136 13.10 15.74 7.80
CA ALA A 136 12.47 16.49 8.90
C ALA A 136 12.74 18.01 8.85
N ARG A 137 13.99 18.39 8.54
CA ARG A 137 14.35 19.82 8.40
C ARG A 137 13.64 20.48 7.21
N LEU A 138 13.52 19.77 6.09
CA LEU A 138 12.91 20.31 4.87
C LEU A 138 11.38 20.37 4.97
N THR A 139 10.76 19.41 5.67
CA THR A 139 9.31 19.35 5.90
C THR A 139 8.86 20.21 7.09
N ARG A 140 9.80 20.73 7.89
CA ARG A 140 9.57 21.50 9.14
C ARG A 140 8.84 20.71 10.23
N GLU A 141 8.85 19.39 10.16
CA GLU A 141 8.33 18.50 11.22
C GLU A 141 9.44 18.13 12.21
N ARG A 142 9.18 18.20 13.52
CA ARG A 142 10.11 17.70 14.54
C ARG A 142 9.89 16.21 14.74
N PHE A 143 10.93 15.40 14.53
CA PHE A 143 10.91 13.97 14.83
C PHE A 143 11.33 13.75 16.30
N GLU A 144 10.41 13.25 17.11
CA GLU A 144 10.68 12.69 18.45
C GLU A 144 10.24 11.23 18.45
N PRO A 145 11.17 10.25 18.42
CA PRO A 145 10.80 8.84 18.43
C PRO A 145 10.17 8.45 19.77
N THR A 146 8.96 7.89 19.72
CA THR A 146 8.25 7.31 20.87
C THR A 146 8.28 5.78 20.84
N PRO A 147 8.05 5.08 21.96
CA PRO A 147 7.84 3.63 21.94
C PRO A 147 6.50 3.31 21.23
N GLY A 148 6.55 3.03 19.93
CA GLY A 148 5.37 2.73 19.11
C GLY A 148 5.59 3.04 17.62
N PHE A 149 4.65 2.65 16.75
CA PHE A 149 4.70 3.02 15.33
C PHE A 149 4.33 4.50 15.18
N ASP A 150 5.33 5.36 15.03
CA ASP A 150 5.15 6.78 14.76
C ASP A 150 4.97 7.03 13.27
N ALA A 151 3.75 7.35 12.86
CA ALA A 151 3.49 7.82 11.50
C ALA A 151 4.24 9.15 11.27
N ARG A 152 5.10 9.17 10.24
CA ARG A 152 5.97 10.32 9.94
C ARG A 152 6.15 10.49 8.43
N VAL A 153 6.55 11.68 8.02
CA VAL A 153 6.88 11.97 6.62
C VAL A 153 8.18 11.26 6.23
N LEU A 154 8.05 10.20 5.43
CA LEU A 154 9.18 9.38 4.92
C LEU A 154 9.73 9.91 3.58
N GLY A 155 9.07 10.88 2.99
CA GLY A 155 9.45 11.53 1.75
C GLY A 155 8.48 12.66 1.41
N PHE A 156 8.83 13.48 0.43
CA PHE A 156 7.94 14.53 -0.06
C PHE A 156 8.23 14.84 -1.52
N ALA A 157 7.18 15.23 -2.25
CA ALA A 157 7.27 15.85 -3.56
C ALA A 157 7.19 17.38 -3.47
N SER A 158 8.03 18.08 -4.21
CA SER A 158 7.97 19.54 -4.33
C SER A 158 8.19 20.00 -5.77
N GLU A 159 7.49 21.04 -6.19
CA GLU A 159 7.70 21.68 -7.49
C GLU A 159 8.97 22.54 -7.48
N ASN A 160 9.72 22.53 -8.58
CA ASN A 160 10.89 23.37 -8.81
C ASN A 160 10.89 23.90 -10.26
N ALA A 161 11.81 24.82 -10.58
CA ALA A 161 11.88 25.43 -11.91
C ALA A 161 12.12 24.44 -13.08
N GLY A 162 12.59 23.23 -12.79
CA GLY A 162 12.84 22.16 -13.76
C GLY A 162 11.81 21.02 -13.76
N GLY A 163 10.71 21.13 -13.00
CA GLY A 163 9.71 20.08 -12.83
C GLY A 163 9.44 19.80 -11.35
N TYR A 164 9.64 18.55 -10.92
CA TYR A 164 9.40 18.12 -9.54
C TYR A 164 10.65 17.46 -8.93
N ASP A 165 10.87 17.68 -7.65
CA ASP A 165 11.79 16.88 -6.83
C ASP A 165 10.96 15.86 -6.04
N LEU A 166 11.38 14.59 -6.06
CA LEU A 166 10.90 13.54 -5.18
C LEU A 166 12.03 13.15 -4.21
N ARG A 167 11.84 13.41 -2.93
CA ARG A 167 12.82 13.10 -1.88
C ARG A 167 12.29 12.02 -0.98
N ILE A 168 13.08 10.98 -0.72
CA ILE A 168 12.67 9.84 0.11
C ILE A 168 13.79 9.49 1.08
N GLU A 169 13.42 9.04 2.28
CA GLU A 169 14.38 8.60 3.28
C GLU A 169 15.22 7.40 2.81
N ASN A 170 16.54 7.53 2.93
CA ASN A 170 17.51 6.47 2.71
C ASN A 170 17.44 5.38 3.79
N GLY A 171 17.62 4.12 3.39
CA GLY A 171 17.67 2.98 4.32
C GLY A 171 16.29 2.46 4.74
N SER A 172 15.23 3.03 4.18
CA SER A 172 13.87 2.53 4.32
C SER A 172 13.72 1.16 3.62
N PRO A 173 12.96 0.21 4.20
CA PRO A 173 12.65 -1.06 3.54
C PRO A 173 11.87 -0.87 2.22
N LYS A 174 11.93 -1.89 1.35
CA LYS A 174 11.32 -1.84 0.00
C LYS A 174 9.84 -1.43 0.03
N LEU A 175 8.99 -2.09 0.83
CA LEU A 175 7.54 -1.82 0.85
C LEU A 175 7.17 -0.43 1.38
N PRO A 176 7.71 0.04 2.53
CA PRO A 176 7.54 1.42 2.97
C PRO A 176 8.05 2.46 1.96
N SER A 177 9.16 2.16 1.26
CA SER A 177 9.66 3.03 0.19
C SER A 177 8.68 3.10 -0.98
N ILE A 178 8.12 1.96 -1.40
CA ILE A 178 7.08 1.88 -2.43
C ILE A 178 5.86 2.70 -2.05
N GLN A 179 5.39 2.57 -0.80
CA GLN A 179 4.24 3.33 -0.31
C GLN A 179 4.46 4.83 -0.42
N THR A 180 5.61 5.29 0.09
CA THR A 180 6.00 6.70 0.05
C THR A 180 6.09 7.18 -1.40
N MET A 181 6.76 6.42 -2.28
CA MET A 181 6.84 6.74 -3.71
C MET A 181 5.45 6.85 -4.35
N ALA A 182 4.55 5.91 -4.07
CA ALA A 182 3.20 5.88 -4.64
C ALA A 182 2.36 7.07 -4.18
N HIS A 183 2.46 7.42 -2.90
CA HIS A 183 1.82 8.58 -2.30
C HIS A 183 2.32 9.89 -2.95
N GLU A 184 3.64 10.11 -2.96
CA GLU A 184 4.22 11.35 -3.48
C GLU A 184 4.07 11.50 -5.00
N LEU A 185 4.16 10.41 -5.77
CA LEU A 185 3.88 10.45 -7.20
C LEU A 185 2.41 10.80 -7.46
N THR A 186 1.49 10.38 -6.60
CA THR A 186 0.08 10.79 -6.71
C THR A 186 -0.06 12.30 -6.56
N HIS A 187 0.67 12.93 -5.63
CA HIS A 187 0.68 14.40 -5.53
C HIS A 187 1.22 15.08 -6.79
N ILE A 188 2.33 14.59 -7.36
CA ILE A 188 2.86 15.14 -8.61
C ILE A 188 1.79 15.06 -9.72
N TRP A 189 1.07 13.95 -9.81
CA TRP A 189 -0.04 13.84 -10.77
C TRP A 189 -1.16 14.84 -10.45
N GLN A 190 -1.59 14.96 -9.20
CA GLN A 190 -2.65 15.89 -8.78
C GLN A 190 -2.29 17.34 -9.07
N TYR A 191 -1.07 17.77 -8.74
CA TYR A 191 -0.60 19.15 -9.01
C TYR A 191 -0.62 19.49 -10.49
N ARG A 192 -0.39 18.50 -11.36
CA ARG A 192 -0.38 18.71 -12.80
C ARG A 192 -1.75 18.68 -13.46
N ASN A 193 -2.69 17.91 -12.89
CA ASN A 193 -3.97 17.58 -13.53
C ASN A 193 -5.18 18.23 -12.85
N TRP A 194 -5.06 18.65 -11.59
CA TRP A 194 -6.13 19.35 -10.89
C TRP A 194 -5.84 20.83 -10.75
N ASP A 195 -6.88 21.62 -10.99
CA ASP A 195 -6.88 23.04 -10.67
C ASP A 195 -7.17 23.22 -9.16
N ARG A 196 -6.14 23.63 -8.42
CA ARG A 196 -6.23 23.83 -6.97
C ARG A 196 -7.33 24.82 -6.57
N GLN A 197 -7.54 25.89 -7.34
CA GLN A 197 -8.55 26.89 -7.03
C GLN A 197 -9.96 26.30 -7.22
N GLN A 198 -10.16 25.51 -8.28
CA GLN A 198 -11.45 24.84 -8.51
C GLN A 198 -11.73 23.76 -7.46
N ILE A 199 -10.73 22.98 -7.04
CA ILE A 199 -10.88 22.01 -5.96
C ILE A 199 -11.25 22.72 -4.65
N GLN A 200 -10.56 23.81 -4.31
CA GLN A 200 -10.87 24.61 -3.12
C GLN A 200 -12.27 25.24 -3.19
N ALA A 201 -12.68 25.75 -4.35
CA ALA A 201 -14.01 26.32 -4.55
C ALA A 201 -15.11 25.26 -4.39
N LYS A 202 -14.88 24.03 -4.86
CA LYS A 202 -15.86 22.94 -4.78
C LYS A 202 -16.02 22.36 -3.39
N TYR A 203 -14.93 22.05 -2.71
CA TYR A 203 -14.97 21.32 -1.44
C TYR A 203 -14.88 22.23 -0.21
N GLY A 204 -14.43 23.47 -0.38
CA GLY A 204 -14.27 24.47 0.68
C GLY A 204 -12.81 24.79 1.00
N ALA A 205 -12.58 26.01 1.47
CA ALA A 205 -11.29 26.42 1.99
C ALA A 205 -10.98 25.62 3.27
N GLY A 206 -9.82 24.94 3.31
CA GLY A 206 -9.39 24.09 4.43
C GLY A 206 -9.73 22.61 4.28
N THR A 207 -10.72 22.22 3.48
CA THR A 207 -11.06 20.81 3.27
C THR A 207 -10.33 20.16 2.09
N HIS A 208 -9.74 20.97 1.20
CA HIS A 208 -8.97 20.46 0.07
C HIS A 208 -7.84 19.50 0.48
N PHE A 209 -7.22 19.65 1.65
CA PHE A 209 -6.21 18.72 2.14
C PHE A 209 -6.74 17.27 2.27
N PHE A 210 -7.97 17.08 2.76
CA PHE A 210 -8.61 15.75 2.80
C PHE A 210 -8.78 15.14 1.40
N VAL A 211 -8.91 15.97 0.36
CA VAL A 211 -9.05 15.51 -1.02
C VAL A 211 -7.70 15.04 -1.57
N TYR A 212 -6.64 15.85 -1.40
CA TYR A 212 -5.30 15.55 -1.91
C TYR A 212 -4.69 14.37 -1.14
N GLU A 213 -4.60 14.47 0.19
CA GLU A 213 -4.02 13.44 1.06
C GLU A 213 -4.86 12.16 1.07
N GLY A 214 -6.18 12.29 0.99
CA GLY A 214 -7.09 11.15 0.95
C GLY A 214 -6.89 10.28 -0.29
N MET A 215 -6.78 10.90 -1.47
CA MET A 215 -6.48 10.16 -2.70
C MET A 215 -5.08 9.55 -2.64
N ALA A 216 -4.06 10.30 -2.21
CA ALA A 216 -2.69 9.80 -2.16
C ALA A 216 -2.56 8.59 -1.20
N SER A 217 -3.23 8.66 -0.04
CA SER A 217 -3.34 7.56 0.91
C SER A 217 -4.10 6.36 0.34
N TRP A 218 -5.18 6.60 -0.40
CA TRP A 218 -5.93 5.53 -1.07
C TRP A 218 -5.10 4.84 -2.16
N VAL A 219 -4.41 5.61 -3.00
CA VAL A 219 -3.56 5.08 -4.08
C VAL A 219 -2.41 4.26 -3.51
N MET A 220 -1.78 4.72 -2.43
CA MET A 220 -0.73 3.97 -1.73
C MET A 220 -1.20 2.57 -1.32
N VAL A 221 -2.38 2.45 -0.69
CA VAL A 221 -2.94 1.16 -0.26
C VAL A 221 -3.37 0.33 -1.47
N GLN A 222 -4.05 0.94 -2.44
CA GLN A 222 -4.52 0.27 -3.65
C GLN A 222 -3.36 -0.27 -4.49
N TYR A 223 -2.24 0.45 -4.57
CA TYR A 223 -1.02 0.00 -5.22
C TYR A 223 -0.53 -1.31 -4.63
N LEU A 224 -0.42 -1.39 -3.29
CA LEU A 224 0.04 -2.60 -2.59
C LEU A 224 -0.87 -3.80 -2.89
N TYR A 225 -2.18 -3.57 -2.93
CA TYR A 225 -3.12 -4.62 -3.33
C TYR A 225 -2.92 -5.06 -4.79
N CYS A 226 -2.65 -4.13 -5.71
CA CYS A 226 -2.38 -4.44 -7.12
C CYS A 226 -1.06 -5.20 -7.33
N THR A 227 -0.05 -4.96 -6.48
CA THR A 227 1.24 -5.68 -6.53
C THR A 227 1.26 -6.96 -5.70
N ASN A 228 0.10 -7.46 -5.25
CA ASN A 228 -0.04 -8.70 -4.48
C ASN A 228 0.65 -8.67 -3.09
N GLU A 229 0.79 -7.49 -2.48
CA GLU A 229 1.36 -7.29 -1.14
C GLU A 229 0.25 -7.25 -0.07
N GLY A 230 -0.71 -8.18 -0.15
CA GLY A 230 -2.01 -8.10 0.54
C GLY A 230 -1.94 -7.97 2.06
N ASP A 231 -1.05 -8.71 2.72
CA ASP A 231 -0.90 -8.64 4.19
C ASP A 231 -0.40 -7.28 4.65
N PHE A 232 0.54 -6.70 3.89
CA PHE A 232 1.08 -5.37 4.16
C PHE A 232 0.03 -4.31 3.84
N ALA A 233 -0.64 -4.41 2.68
CA ALA A 233 -1.75 -3.54 2.30
C ALA A 233 -2.87 -3.50 3.35
N ALA A 234 -3.26 -4.64 3.91
CA ALA A 234 -4.32 -4.73 4.93
C ALA A 234 -3.95 -4.00 6.23
N ARG A 235 -2.70 -4.14 6.71
CA ARG A 235 -2.22 -3.41 7.89
C ARG A 235 -2.19 -1.91 7.63
N GLU A 236 -1.68 -1.50 6.48
CA GLU A 236 -1.57 -0.10 6.10
C GLU A 236 -2.95 0.54 5.92
N ALA A 237 -3.91 -0.19 5.36
CA ALA A 237 -5.32 0.24 5.29
C ALA A 237 -5.90 0.44 6.70
N ALA A 238 -5.69 -0.50 7.62
CA ALA A 238 -6.19 -0.39 9.00
C ALA A 238 -5.56 0.79 9.75
N LEU A 239 -4.24 0.95 9.66
CA LEU A 239 -3.51 2.08 10.26
C LEU A 239 -4.00 3.41 9.70
N THR A 240 -4.11 3.53 8.38
CA THR A 240 -4.60 4.75 7.72
C THR A 240 -6.04 5.04 8.11
N ARG A 241 -6.92 4.03 8.12
CA ARG A 241 -8.33 4.16 8.50
C ARG A 241 -8.51 4.60 9.95
N ALA A 242 -7.59 4.25 10.85
CA ALA A 242 -7.64 4.65 12.25
C ALA A 242 -7.23 6.12 12.49
N ARG A 243 -6.56 6.77 11.54
CA ARG A 243 -6.13 8.16 11.69
C ARG A 243 -7.33 9.13 11.68
N THR A 244 -7.21 10.20 12.46
CA THR A 244 -8.23 11.26 12.58
C THR A 244 -7.86 12.55 11.86
N ASP A 245 -6.70 12.58 11.19
CA ASP A 245 -6.20 13.70 10.40
C ASP A 245 -6.61 13.60 8.91
N GLU A 246 -6.06 14.48 8.07
CA GLU A 246 -6.39 14.58 6.65
C GLU A 246 -6.15 13.30 5.85
N TYR A 247 -5.15 12.52 6.25
CA TYR A 247 -4.83 11.23 5.63
C TYR A 247 -5.94 10.22 5.92
N GLY A 248 -6.33 10.05 7.19
CA GLY A 248 -7.32 9.04 7.57
C GLY A 248 -8.74 9.41 7.19
N VAL A 249 -9.14 10.67 7.44
CA VAL A 249 -10.45 11.17 7.04
C VAL A 249 -10.59 11.15 5.52
N GLY A 250 -9.58 11.64 4.79
CA GLY A 250 -9.55 11.61 3.35
C GLY A 250 -9.60 10.18 2.79
N PHE A 251 -8.77 9.27 3.33
CA PHE A 251 -8.73 7.88 2.91
C PHE A 251 -10.11 7.21 3.01
N ARG A 252 -10.84 7.41 4.13
CA ARG A 252 -12.19 6.86 4.30
C ARG A 252 -13.18 7.38 3.25
N LEU A 253 -13.14 8.67 2.91
CA LEU A 253 -13.98 9.25 1.86
C LEU A 253 -13.69 8.63 0.48
N PHE A 254 -12.41 8.41 0.16
CA PHE A 254 -12.02 7.76 -1.10
C PHE A 254 -12.34 6.27 -1.10
N GLU A 255 -12.16 5.57 0.02
CA GLU A 255 -12.50 4.14 0.14
C GLU A 255 -14.00 3.91 -0.01
N GLU A 256 -14.84 4.80 0.54
CA GLU A 256 -16.31 4.73 0.39
C GLU A 256 -16.73 4.87 -1.08
N ARG A 257 -16.13 5.81 -1.81
CA ARG A 257 -16.45 6.05 -3.22
C ARG A 257 -15.77 5.08 -4.19
N TYR A 258 -14.54 4.67 -3.88
CA TYR A 258 -13.69 3.79 -4.67
C TYR A 258 -13.23 2.60 -3.80
N PRO A 259 -14.06 1.55 -3.64
CA PRO A 259 -13.71 0.42 -2.79
C PRO A 259 -12.41 -0.26 -3.24
N LEU A 260 -11.55 -0.57 -2.27
CA LEU A 260 -10.26 -1.22 -2.53
C LEU A 260 -10.43 -2.57 -3.23
N ARG A 261 -9.55 -2.85 -4.19
CA ARG A 261 -9.55 -4.07 -5.01
C ARG A 261 -8.25 -4.83 -4.84
N ILE A 262 -8.36 -6.13 -4.55
CA ILE A 262 -7.21 -7.04 -4.52
C ILE A 262 -6.66 -7.32 -5.93
N ALA A 263 -5.39 -7.74 -6.01
CA ALA A 263 -4.73 -8.16 -7.25
C ALA A 263 -5.61 -9.07 -8.12
N GLY A 264 -5.54 -8.86 -9.43
CA GLY A 264 -6.32 -9.62 -10.43
C GLY A 264 -7.75 -9.13 -10.65
N LYS A 265 -8.21 -8.12 -9.89
CA LYS A 265 -9.47 -7.41 -10.17
C LYS A 265 -9.19 -6.11 -10.94
N GLU A 266 -9.98 -5.86 -11.97
CA GLU A 266 -9.86 -4.67 -12.82
C GLU A 266 -10.26 -3.39 -12.06
N LEU A 267 -9.43 -2.34 -12.16
CA LEU A 267 -9.70 -1.00 -11.61
C LEU A 267 -10.47 -0.14 -12.62
N ARG A 268 -11.77 -0.38 -12.75
CA ARG A 268 -12.60 0.31 -13.77
C ARG A 268 -12.82 1.79 -13.48
N ASP A 269 -13.16 2.12 -12.23
CA ASP A 269 -13.44 3.50 -11.77
C ASP A 269 -12.40 3.91 -10.74
N THR A 270 -11.63 4.94 -11.07
CA THR A 270 -10.54 5.46 -10.23
C THR A 270 -10.64 6.98 -10.15
N PRO A 271 -10.16 7.60 -9.06
CA PRO A 271 -10.23 9.05 -8.91
C PRO A 271 -9.44 9.82 -9.98
N PHE A 272 -8.46 9.18 -10.62
CA PHE A 272 -7.69 9.74 -11.73
C PHE A 272 -8.53 10.07 -12.97
N LYS A 273 -9.71 9.45 -13.11
CA LYS A 273 -10.62 9.66 -14.25
C LYS A 273 -11.60 10.82 -14.04
N ARG A 274 -11.48 11.57 -12.93
CA ARG A 274 -12.43 12.64 -12.57
C ARG A 274 -11.71 13.96 -12.26
N ALA A 275 -12.25 15.05 -12.80
CA ALA A 275 -11.80 16.41 -12.44
C ALA A 275 -12.10 16.75 -10.97
N PHE A 276 -13.17 16.16 -10.43
CA PHE A 276 -13.57 16.27 -9.03
C PHE A 276 -13.73 14.86 -8.46
N PRO A 277 -12.77 14.39 -7.65
CA PRO A 277 -12.65 12.98 -7.33
C PRO A 277 -13.66 12.49 -6.29
N LEU A 278 -14.13 13.35 -5.37
CA LEU A 278 -15.13 13.03 -4.36
C LEU A 278 -16.56 13.41 -4.76
#